data_AF-C9SGC4-F1
#
_entry.id   AF-C9SGC4-F1
#
_cell.length_a   1.000
_cell.length_b   1.000
_cell.length_c   1.000
_cell.angle_alpha   90.00
_cell.angle_beta   90.00
_cell.angle_gamma   90.00
#
_symmetry.space_group_name_H-M   'P 1'
#
loop_
_entity.id
_entity.type
_entity.pdbx_description
1 polymer ?
#
loop_
_entity_poly.entity_id
_entity_poly.type
_entity_poly.pdbx_seq_one_letter_code
_entity_poly.pdbx_strand_id
1 'polypeptide(L)'
;MLDHKYSLFSGLNSEFVSPDWDTKLPQNINDSDISPISTAVKPQAGPTEMVFRLVVSQVANFIKDDPLDGLGLALRVQGAEPGTTEYEVSVAGLQKFHNDFECLEARLLCIEKQYCDPSAEPIHLAASCVRRSIIEKVRRIALPMRETPEWGTDVCNVQDNIFRIWLTHHESIVEMIHGCVDFAWYYKSHFHIDSLLFLLGQLFKRRPVGPFAEQNLEQEWPMTSDLDFFLVIAESFRVSYSYPLSASPADSILDDLRTNS
;
A
#
# COMPACT_ATOMS: atom_id res chain seq x y z
N MET A 1 -3.45 14.06 3.82
CA MET A 1 -2.28 13.21 3.46
C MET A 1 -1.67 13.62 2.13
N LEU A 2 -2.47 13.81 1.07
CA LEU A 2 -2.02 14.39 -0.21
C LEU A 2 -1.38 15.78 -0.05
N ASP A 3 -1.97 16.68 0.74
CA ASP A 3 -1.42 18.03 0.94
C ASP A 3 -0.07 17.99 1.66
N HIS A 4 0.07 17.15 2.68
CA HIS A 4 1.34 16.90 3.36
C HIS A 4 2.41 16.37 2.38
N LYS A 5 2.02 15.44 1.51
CA LYS A 5 2.90 14.91 0.45
C LYS A 5 3.38 16.02 -0.50
N TYR A 6 2.47 16.82 -1.05
CA TYR A 6 2.85 17.90 -1.98
C TYR A 6 3.59 19.04 -1.28
N SER A 7 3.29 19.31 0.00
CA SER A 7 4.06 20.22 0.84
C SER A 7 5.53 19.78 0.87
N LEU A 8 5.80 18.51 1.23
CA LEU A 8 7.15 17.95 1.25
C LEU A 8 7.87 18.09 -0.10
N PHE A 9 7.21 17.74 -1.21
CA PHE A 9 7.82 17.83 -2.55
C PHE A 9 8.04 19.27 -3.03
N SER A 10 7.23 20.22 -2.57
CA SER A 10 7.38 21.65 -2.89
C SER A 10 8.50 22.34 -2.09
N GLY A 11 9.17 21.63 -1.18
CA GLY A 11 10.15 22.21 -0.27
C GLY A 11 9.52 23.04 0.86
N LEU A 12 8.19 22.97 1.02
CA LEU A 12 7.50 23.55 2.16
C LEU A 12 7.55 22.55 3.30
N ASN A 13 8.22 22.95 4.38
CA ASN A 13 8.23 22.16 5.61
C ASN A 13 6.79 21.88 6.05
N SER A 14 6.52 20.66 6.53
CA SER A 14 5.19 20.21 6.97
C SER A 14 4.56 21.06 8.10
N GLU A 15 5.27 22.07 8.59
CA GLU A 15 4.83 23.01 9.63
C GLU A 15 3.72 23.97 9.17
N PHE A 16 3.30 23.92 7.88
CA PHE A 16 2.22 24.77 7.36
C PHE A 16 0.83 24.43 7.93
N VAL A 17 0.65 23.25 8.54
CA VAL A 17 -0.56 22.92 9.31
C VAL A 17 -0.31 23.37 10.75
N SER A 18 -1.06 24.40 11.19
CA SER A 18 -0.93 24.97 12.54
C SER A 18 -0.86 23.84 13.59
N PRO A 19 0.17 23.81 14.45
CA PRO A 19 0.32 22.78 15.48
C PRO A 19 -0.83 22.76 16.51
N ASP A 20 -1.67 23.81 16.52
CA ASP A 20 -2.74 24.03 17.50
C ASP A 20 -4.08 23.37 17.14
N TRP A 21 -4.14 22.48 16.17
CA TRP A 21 -5.38 21.77 15.86
C TRP A 21 -5.67 20.73 16.95
N ASP A 22 -6.71 20.98 17.74
CA ASP A 22 -7.19 20.11 18.83
C ASP A 22 -8.17 19.04 18.35
N THR A 23 -8.17 18.74 17.04
CA THR A 23 -9.11 17.82 16.42
C THR A 23 -9.01 16.44 17.07
N LYS A 24 -10.08 16.05 17.76
CA LYS A 24 -10.17 14.77 18.45
C LYS A 24 -10.50 13.65 17.47
N LEU A 25 -10.15 12.42 17.84
CA LEU A 25 -10.60 11.24 17.11
C LEU A 25 -12.14 11.19 17.08
N PRO A 26 -12.73 10.74 15.96
CA PRO A 26 -14.18 10.62 15.87
C PRO A 26 -14.71 9.66 16.93
N GLN A 27 -15.82 10.04 17.55
CA GLN A 27 -16.52 9.22 18.54
C GLN A 27 -17.65 8.47 17.86
N ASN A 28 -17.90 7.23 18.28
CA ASN A 28 -19.05 6.44 17.82
C ASN A 28 -20.33 6.97 18.46
N ILE A 29 -21.14 7.70 17.71
CA ILE A 29 -22.35 8.40 18.16
C ILE A 29 -23.46 8.08 17.17
N ASN A 30 -24.70 7.91 17.65
CA ASN A 30 -25.85 7.72 16.77
C ASN A 30 -26.39 9.07 16.28
N ASP A 31 -26.90 9.11 15.05
CA ASP A 31 -27.53 10.31 14.49
C ASP A 31 -28.69 10.86 15.34
N SER A 32 -29.38 9.98 16.07
CA SER A 32 -30.44 10.36 17.02
C SER A 32 -29.95 11.31 18.12
N ASP A 33 -28.68 11.20 18.49
CA ASP A 33 -28.05 11.99 19.54
C ASP A 33 -27.65 13.39 19.02
N ILE A 34 -27.70 13.61 17.69
CA ILE A 34 -27.44 14.88 17.00
C ILE A 34 -28.76 15.63 16.73
N SER A 35 -29.78 15.43 17.56
CA SER A 35 -31.03 16.19 17.50
C SER A 35 -30.95 17.44 18.38
N PRO A 36 -31.62 18.55 18.01
CA PRO A 36 -31.65 19.78 18.82
C PRO A 36 -32.32 19.62 20.20
N ILE A 37 -32.96 18.46 20.44
CA ILE A 37 -33.61 18.10 21.70
C ILE A 37 -32.66 17.26 22.58
N SER A 38 -31.60 16.69 22.01
CA SER A 38 -30.63 15.88 22.73
C SER A 38 -29.87 16.70 23.76
N THR A 39 -29.84 16.21 25.00
CA THR A 39 -29.23 16.93 26.14
C THR A 39 -27.77 16.51 26.36
N ALA A 40 -27.34 15.36 25.84
CA ALA A 40 -25.98 14.86 25.96
C ALA A 40 -25.64 13.84 24.87
N VAL A 41 -24.51 14.05 24.19
CA VAL A 41 -23.92 13.11 23.24
C VAL A 41 -23.09 12.07 24.02
N LYS A 42 -23.38 10.78 23.85
CA LYS A 42 -22.69 9.70 24.55
C LYS A 42 -22.01 8.76 23.56
N PRO A 43 -20.67 8.58 23.65
CA PRO A 43 -19.98 7.58 22.85
C PRO A 43 -20.48 6.17 23.14
N GLN A 44 -20.66 5.37 22.10
CA GLN A 44 -21.10 3.98 22.18
C GLN A 44 -19.95 3.01 21.86
N ALA A 45 -19.96 1.86 22.53
CA ALA A 45 -19.06 0.76 22.23
C ALA A 45 -19.71 -0.16 21.19
N GLY A 46 -18.89 -0.75 20.30
CA GLY A 46 -19.33 -1.69 19.28
C GLY A 46 -19.05 -1.21 17.86
N PRO A 47 -19.57 -1.91 16.84
CA PRO A 47 -19.33 -1.57 15.44
C PRO A 47 -19.71 -0.13 15.11
N THR A 48 -18.90 0.52 14.26
CA THR A 48 -19.13 1.90 13.82
C THR A 48 -18.63 2.12 12.40
N GLU A 49 -19.40 2.88 11.60
CA GLU A 49 -18.97 3.32 10.26
C GLU A 49 -17.70 4.20 10.34
N MET A 50 -17.45 4.83 11.50
CA MET A 50 -16.25 5.66 11.71
C MET A 50 -14.95 4.85 11.78
N VAL A 51 -15.02 3.51 11.77
CA VAL A 51 -13.84 2.62 11.89
C VAL A 51 -12.79 2.88 10.81
N PHE A 52 -13.22 3.17 9.58
CA PHE A 52 -12.31 3.49 8.49
C PHE A 52 -11.49 4.75 8.81
N ARG A 53 -12.15 5.79 9.34
CA ARG A 53 -11.47 7.02 9.76
C ARG A 53 -10.54 6.79 10.96
N LEU A 54 -10.95 5.96 11.91
CA LEU A 54 -10.08 5.59 13.05
C LEU A 54 -8.81 4.91 12.56
N VAL A 55 -8.91 3.89 11.70
CA VAL A 55 -7.74 3.20 11.11
C VAL A 55 -6.84 4.18 10.35
N VAL A 56 -7.40 4.97 9.45
CA VAL A 56 -6.63 5.95 8.64
C VAL A 56 -5.98 7.01 9.51
N SER A 57 -6.64 7.47 10.58
CA SER A 57 -6.07 8.44 11.51
C SER A 57 -4.89 7.89 12.31
N GLN A 58 -4.93 6.61 12.71
CA GLN A 58 -3.78 5.99 13.38
C GLN A 58 -2.57 5.89 12.45
N VAL A 59 -2.81 5.51 11.19
CA VAL A 59 -1.77 5.49 10.16
C VAL A 59 -1.24 6.90 9.91
N ALA A 60 -2.12 7.90 9.81
CA ALA A 60 -1.73 9.29 9.60
C ALA A 60 -0.94 9.86 10.80
N ASN A 61 -1.28 9.50 12.03
CA ASN A 61 -0.54 9.89 13.23
C ASN A 61 0.83 9.22 13.27
N PHE A 62 0.92 7.94 12.93
CA PHE A 62 2.22 7.30 12.71
C PHE A 62 3.02 8.02 11.61
N ILE A 63 2.35 8.44 10.53
CA ILE A 63 2.90 9.27 9.45
C ILE A 63 3.18 10.74 9.87
N LYS A 64 2.75 11.17 11.04
CA LYS A 64 3.08 12.51 11.55
C LYS A 64 4.22 12.43 12.56
N ASP A 65 4.17 11.43 13.43
CA ASP A 65 5.01 11.35 14.61
C ASP A 65 6.45 10.95 14.25
N ASP A 66 6.68 10.10 13.24
CA ASP A 66 8.01 9.90 12.58
C ASP A 66 7.97 8.85 11.42
N PRO A 67 7.97 9.22 10.12
CA PRO A 67 7.71 8.20 9.06
C PRO A 67 8.35 8.38 7.69
N LEU A 68 8.92 9.54 7.35
CA LEU A 68 9.70 9.69 6.12
C LEU A 68 11.17 9.33 6.34
N ASP A 69 11.67 9.44 7.57
CA ASP A 69 13.00 8.95 7.89
C ASP A 69 12.99 7.43 8.04
N GLY A 70 11.94 6.76 8.53
CA GLY A 70 11.91 5.27 8.61
C GLY A 70 12.01 4.55 7.24
N LEU A 71 11.19 4.94 6.26
CA LEU A 71 11.26 4.42 4.90
C LEU A 71 12.48 4.96 4.13
N GLY A 72 12.84 6.23 4.36
CA GLY A 72 14.05 6.84 3.84
C GLY A 72 15.33 6.16 4.36
N LEU A 73 15.34 5.73 5.62
CA LEU A 73 16.40 4.94 6.26
C LEU A 73 16.41 3.54 5.67
N ALA A 74 15.25 2.90 5.49
CA ALA A 74 15.18 1.61 4.79
C ALA A 74 15.78 1.68 3.38
N LEU A 75 15.61 2.80 2.67
CA LEU A 75 16.27 3.07 1.38
C LEU A 75 17.76 3.42 1.52
N ARG A 76 18.18 4.15 2.56
CA ARG A 76 19.59 4.49 2.84
C ARG A 76 20.42 3.26 3.23
N VAL A 77 19.88 2.36 4.06
CA VAL A 77 20.53 1.08 4.43
C VAL A 77 20.91 0.28 3.19
N GLN A 78 20.11 0.35 2.12
CA GLN A 78 20.34 -0.45 0.92
C GLN A 78 21.60 -0.06 0.15
N GLY A 79 22.07 1.19 0.30
CA GLY A 79 23.29 1.69 -0.35
C GLY A 79 24.51 1.78 0.56
N ALA A 80 24.36 1.56 1.87
CA ALA A 80 25.45 1.68 2.84
C ALA A 80 26.25 0.37 2.95
N GLU A 81 27.58 0.47 2.87
CA GLU A 81 28.45 -0.71 3.03
C GLU A 81 28.52 -1.18 4.50
N PRO A 82 28.47 -2.50 4.76
CA PRO A 82 28.57 -3.04 6.11
C PRO A 82 29.86 -2.59 6.83
N GLY A 83 29.73 -2.16 8.09
CA GLY A 83 30.85 -1.70 8.92
C GLY A 83 31.17 -0.21 8.82
N THR A 84 30.36 0.55 8.07
CA THR A 84 30.42 2.02 8.08
C THR A 84 29.53 2.61 9.18
N THR A 85 29.86 3.80 9.68
CA THR A 85 29.03 4.52 10.66
C THR A 85 27.63 4.82 10.11
N GLU A 86 27.52 5.09 8.80
CA GLU A 86 26.24 5.29 8.11
C GLU A 86 25.37 4.03 8.14
N TYR A 87 25.96 2.85 7.93
CA TYR A 87 25.27 1.57 8.03
C TYR A 87 24.75 1.32 9.46
N GLU A 88 25.59 1.52 10.48
CA GLU A 88 25.20 1.29 11.87
C GLU A 88 24.05 2.20 12.33
N VAL A 89 24.13 3.49 12.02
CA VAL A 89 23.05 4.46 12.30
C VAL A 89 21.77 4.08 11.58
N SER A 90 21.87 3.68 10.31
CA SER A 90 20.70 3.35 9.50
C SER A 90 20.04 2.03 9.95
N VAL A 91 20.82 1.03 10.36
CA VAL A 91 20.31 -0.21 10.94
C VAL A 91 19.62 0.04 12.28
N ALA A 92 20.21 0.85 13.16
CA ALA A 92 19.58 1.21 14.44
C ALA A 92 18.25 1.95 14.23
N GLY A 93 18.21 2.87 13.27
CA GLY A 93 16.98 3.56 12.86
C GLY A 93 15.92 2.61 12.30
N LEU A 94 16.32 1.65 11.46
CA LEU A 94 15.41 0.63 10.91
C LEU A 94 14.85 -0.29 12.01
N GLN A 95 15.64 -0.63 13.03
CA GLN A 95 15.16 -1.43 14.16
C GLN A 95 14.14 -0.66 15.00
N LYS A 96 14.37 0.63 15.25
CA LYS A 96 13.38 1.50 15.92
C LYS A 96 12.09 1.54 15.11
N PHE A 97 12.19 1.77 13.79
CA PHE A 97 11.05 1.77 12.89
C PHE A 97 10.25 0.46 12.95
N HIS A 98 10.92 -0.70 12.95
CA HIS A 98 10.24 -1.99 13.11
C HIS A 98 9.45 -2.08 14.42
N ASN A 99 10.05 -1.68 15.55
CA ASN A 99 9.36 -1.71 16.85
C ASN A 99 8.14 -0.79 16.88
N ASP A 100 8.27 0.42 16.33
CA ASP A 100 7.17 1.38 16.24
C ASP A 100 6.06 0.89 15.31
N PHE A 101 6.44 0.20 14.22
CA PHE A 101 5.51 -0.38 13.26
C PHE A 101 4.72 -1.56 13.85
N GLU A 102 5.34 -2.43 14.64
CA GLU A 102 4.66 -3.51 15.36
C GLU A 102 3.67 -2.93 16.41
N CYS A 103 4.03 -1.81 17.06
CA CYS A 103 3.10 -1.08 17.93
C CYS A 103 1.90 -0.51 17.14
N LEU A 104 2.13 0.01 15.93
CA LEU A 104 1.05 0.47 15.05
C LEU A 104 0.13 -0.70 14.67
N GLU A 105 0.69 -1.85 14.25
CA GLU A 105 -0.11 -3.03 13.89
C GLU A 105 -1.00 -3.48 15.05
N ALA A 106 -0.44 -3.56 16.26
CA ALA A 106 -1.21 -3.92 17.45
C ALA A 106 -2.37 -2.96 17.72
N ARG A 107 -2.16 -1.64 17.54
CA ARG A 107 -3.22 -0.63 17.67
C ARG A 107 -4.30 -0.79 16.60
N LEU A 108 -3.90 -1.01 15.35
CA LEU A 108 -4.85 -1.21 14.24
C LEU A 108 -5.68 -2.49 14.45
N LEU A 109 -5.06 -3.56 14.92
CA LEU A 109 -5.75 -4.81 15.23
C LEU A 109 -6.75 -4.64 16.39
N CYS A 110 -6.41 -3.83 17.39
CA CYS A 110 -7.33 -3.50 18.49
C CYS A 110 -8.57 -2.76 17.97
N ILE A 111 -8.38 -1.76 17.10
CA ILE A 111 -9.49 -1.02 16.47
C ILE A 111 -10.37 -1.95 15.65
N GLU A 112 -9.77 -2.81 14.82
CA GLU A 112 -10.51 -3.77 14.01
C GLU A 112 -11.37 -4.69 14.89
N LYS A 113 -10.80 -5.26 15.96
CA LYS A 113 -11.56 -6.13 16.88
C LYS A 113 -12.69 -5.42 17.61
N GLN A 114 -12.52 -4.14 17.94
CA GLN A 114 -13.48 -3.39 18.73
C GLN A 114 -14.62 -2.80 17.88
N TYR A 115 -14.32 -2.42 16.62
CA TYR A 115 -15.20 -1.56 15.82
C TYR A 115 -15.54 -2.12 14.44
N CYS A 116 -14.90 -3.20 13.98
CA CYS A 116 -15.30 -3.85 12.72
C CYS A 116 -16.36 -4.92 12.94
N ASP A 117 -17.40 -4.90 12.11
CA ASP A 117 -18.31 -6.02 11.91
C ASP A 117 -18.16 -6.53 10.46
N PRO A 118 -17.63 -7.75 10.25
CA PRO A 118 -17.45 -8.33 8.91
C PRO A 118 -18.75 -8.54 8.14
N SER A 119 -19.89 -8.58 8.84
CA SER A 119 -21.21 -8.85 8.26
C SER A 119 -22.02 -7.58 7.97
N ALA A 120 -21.60 -6.43 8.52
CA ALA A 120 -22.43 -5.23 8.52
C ALA A 120 -22.34 -4.46 7.20
N GLU A 121 -21.16 -4.03 6.74
CA GLU A 121 -21.07 -3.08 5.63
C GLU A 121 -19.70 -3.04 4.90
N PRO A 122 -19.64 -2.55 3.64
CA PRO A 122 -18.41 -2.41 2.86
C PRO A 122 -17.32 -1.56 3.53
N ILE A 123 -17.69 -0.61 4.41
CA ILE A 123 -16.75 0.26 5.12
C ILE A 123 -15.90 -0.50 6.15
N HIS A 124 -16.46 -1.52 6.78
CA HIS A 124 -15.74 -2.39 7.70
C HIS A 124 -14.71 -3.26 6.95
N LEU A 125 -15.11 -3.79 5.79
CA LEU A 125 -14.18 -4.50 4.90
C LEU A 125 -13.04 -3.60 4.44
N ALA A 126 -13.34 -2.38 3.99
CA ALA A 126 -12.33 -1.41 3.59
C ALA A 126 -11.34 -1.10 4.73
N ALA A 127 -11.83 -0.91 5.97
CA ALA A 127 -10.98 -0.67 7.13
C ALA A 127 -10.04 -1.85 7.43
N SER A 128 -10.56 -3.09 7.39
CA SER A 128 -9.77 -4.31 7.53
C SER A 128 -8.73 -4.49 6.41
N CYS A 129 -9.08 -4.10 5.18
CA CYS A 129 -8.16 -4.13 4.04
C CYS A 129 -7.03 -3.11 4.20
N VAL A 130 -7.29 -1.90 4.71
CA VAL A 130 -6.25 -0.87 4.95
C VAL A 130 -5.16 -1.41 5.86
N ARG A 131 -5.52 -2.04 6.99
CA ARG A 131 -4.52 -2.64 7.90
C ARG A 131 -3.68 -3.66 7.16
N ARG A 132 -4.31 -4.69 6.58
CA ARG A 132 -3.59 -5.79 5.91
C ARG A 132 -2.63 -5.27 4.83
N SER A 133 -3.13 -4.42 3.94
CA SER A 133 -2.32 -3.85 2.86
C SER A 133 -1.13 -3.04 3.37
N ILE A 134 -1.31 -2.19 4.38
CA ILE A 134 -0.19 -1.40 4.92
C ILE A 134 0.85 -2.29 5.57
N ILE A 135 0.43 -3.26 6.41
CA ILE A 135 1.34 -4.17 7.09
C ILE A 135 2.15 -5.01 6.08
N GLU A 136 1.46 -5.65 5.14
CA GLU A 136 2.12 -6.48 4.12
C GLU A 136 3.05 -5.67 3.22
N LYS A 137 2.64 -4.46 2.82
CA LYS A 137 3.44 -3.57 1.98
C LYS A 137 4.69 -3.11 2.70
N VAL A 138 4.57 -2.61 3.94
CA VAL A 138 5.72 -2.10 4.68
C VAL A 138 6.71 -3.21 4.97
N ARG A 139 6.25 -4.42 5.34
CA ARG A 139 7.14 -5.59 5.51
C ARG A 139 7.92 -5.92 4.22
N ARG A 140 7.26 -5.91 3.07
CA ARG A 140 7.91 -6.14 1.76
C ARG A 140 8.93 -5.06 1.38
N ILE A 141 8.65 -3.80 1.73
CA ILE A 141 9.54 -2.67 1.41
C ILE A 141 10.71 -2.57 2.39
N ALA A 142 10.48 -2.85 3.67
CA ALA A 142 11.48 -2.77 4.73
C ALA A 142 12.45 -3.97 4.74
N LEU A 143 12.12 -5.05 4.02
CA LEU A 143 13.02 -6.21 3.86
C LEU A 143 14.34 -5.76 3.21
N PRO A 144 15.50 -6.01 3.86
CA PRO A 144 16.81 -5.64 3.31
C PRO A 144 17.03 -6.24 1.93
N MET A 145 17.63 -5.46 1.02
CA MET A 145 17.84 -5.86 -0.39
C MET A 145 18.47 -7.26 -0.54
N ARG A 146 19.47 -7.59 0.30
CA ARG A 146 20.19 -8.87 0.25
C ARG A 146 19.39 -10.07 0.78
N GLU A 147 18.30 -9.79 1.51
CA GLU A 147 17.40 -10.80 2.07
C GLU A 147 16.14 -10.98 1.23
N THR A 148 15.99 -10.20 0.14
CA THR A 148 14.87 -10.35 -0.79
C THR A 148 14.95 -11.68 -1.55
N PRO A 149 13.82 -12.35 -1.82
CA PRO A 149 13.80 -13.58 -2.60
C PRO A 149 14.41 -13.44 -4.01
N GLU A 150 14.33 -12.23 -4.58
CA GLU A 150 14.82 -11.90 -5.92
C GLU A 150 16.30 -11.48 -5.94
N TRP A 151 16.99 -11.54 -4.79
CA TRP A 151 18.40 -11.17 -4.70
C TRP A 151 19.27 -12.12 -5.53
N GLY A 152 20.13 -11.53 -6.37
CA GLY A 152 21.03 -12.26 -7.25
C GLY A 152 20.39 -12.77 -8.56
N THR A 153 19.08 -12.62 -8.73
CA THR A 153 18.40 -12.81 -10.02
C THR A 153 18.00 -11.45 -10.61
N ASP A 154 16.90 -10.87 -10.13
CA ASP A 154 16.32 -9.64 -10.66
C ASP A 154 16.77 -8.41 -9.86
N VAL A 155 17.16 -8.62 -8.60
CA VAL A 155 17.71 -7.58 -7.73
C VAL A 155 19.21 -7.82 -7.56
N CYS A 156 20.01 -7.07 -8.31
CA CYS A 156 21.47 -7.16 -8.23
C CYS A 156 22.11 -5.90 -7.61
N ASN A 157 21.40 -4.78 -7.64
CA ASN A 157 21.91 -3.49 -7.16
C ASN A 157 20.79 -2.65 -6.54
N VAL A 158 21.18 -1.50 -5.98
CA VAL A 158 20.26 -0.56 -5.31
C VAL A 158 19.16 -0.04 -6.25
N GLN A 159 19.46 0.19 -7.54
CA GLN A 159 18.46 0.66 -8.50
C GLN A 159 17.40 -0.42 -8.77
N ASP A 160 17.81 -1.69 -8.80
CA ASP A 160 16.89 -2.82 -8.93
C ASP A 160 15.98 -2.95 -7.71
N ASN A 161 16.53 -2.74 -6.51
CA ASN A 161 15.72 -2.77 -5.32
C ASN A 161 14.78 -1.57 -5.19
N ILE A 162 15.19 -0.36 -5.59
CA ILE A 162 14.31 0.81 -5.67
C ILE A 162 13.16 0.55 -6.66
N PHE A 163 13.45 -0.06 -7.81
CA PHE A 163 12.41 -0.46 -8.75
C PHE A 163 11.45 -1.47 -8.13
N ARG A 164 11.94 -2.52 -7.47
CA ARG A 164 11.12 -3.51 -6.77
C ARG A 164 10.18 -2.84 -5.76
N ILE A 165 10.70 -1.93 -4.94
CA ILE A 165 9.92 -1.21 -3.92
C ILE A 165 8.77 -0.42 -4.55
N TRP A 166 9.04 0.32 -5.63
CA TRP A 166 7.99 1.08 -6.32
C TRP A 166 7.00 0.19 -7.05
N LEU A 167 7.44 -0.94 -7.61
CA LEU A 167 6.57 -1.93 -8.22
C LEU A 167 5.61 -2.52 -7.18
N THR A 168 6.13 -3.01 -6.06
CA THR A 168 5.32 -3.53 -4.93
C THR A 168 4.33 -2.49 -4.40
N HIS A 169 4.72 -1.21 -4.36
CA HIS A 169 3.81 -0.14 -3.96
C HIS A 169 2.60 -0.02 -4.92
N HIS A 170 2.85 -0.03 -6.23
CA HIS A 170 1.80 0.08 -7.24
C HIS A 170 0.92 -1.17 -7.30
N GLU A 171 1.50 -2.37 -7.24
CA GLU A 171 0.76 -3.63 -7.14
C GLU A 171 -0.20 -3.61 -5.95
N SER A 172 0.29 -3.20 -4.77
CA SER A 172 -0.54 -3.10 -3.58
C SER A 172 -1.69 -2.08 -3.73
N ILE A 173 -1.49 -0.98 -4.44
CA ILE A 173 -2.58 -0.01 -4.71
C ILE A 173 -3.62 -0.62 -5.66
N VAL A 174 -3.18 -1.30 -6.71
CA VAL A 174 -4.06 -1.96 -7.68
C VAL A 174 -4.88 -3.05 -7.00
N GLU A 175 -4.25 -3.92 -6.20
CA GLU A 175 -4.92 -4.93 -5.39
C GLU A 175 -6.02 -4.32 -4.51
N MET A 176 -5.76 -3.17 -3.88
CA MET A 176 -6.72 -2.49 -3.02
C MET A 176 -7.87 -1.83 -3.79
N ILE A 177 -7.60 -1.28 -4.99
CA ILE A 177 -8.65 -0.74 -5.87
C ILE A 177 -9.61 -1.86 -6.29
N HIS A 178 -9.10 -3.04 -6.62
CA HIS A 178 -9.92 -4.20 -7.01
C HIS A 178 -10.62 -4.85 -5.81
N GLY A 179 -9.96 -4.94 -4.65
CA GLY A 179 -10.51 -5.56 -3.45
C GLY A 179 -11.52 -4.69 -2.69
N CYS A 180 -11.56 -3.39 -2.94
CA CYS A 180 -12.42 -2.42 -2.24
C CYS A 180 -13.04 -1.43 -3.24
N VAL A 181 -13.83 -1.93 -4.20
CA VAL A 181 -14.37 -1.14 -5.33
C VAL A 181 -15.14 0.10 -4.87
N ASP A 182 -15.98 -0.02 -3.83
CA ASP A 182 -16.79 1.09 -3.29
C ASP A 182 -15.92 2.22 -2.70
N PHE A 183 -14.69 1.90 -2.31
CA PHE A 183 -13.70 2.83 -1.76
C PHE A 183 -12.51 3.04 -2.71
N ALA A 184 -12.62 2.66 -3.99
CA ALA A 184 -11.54 2.77 -4.96
C ALA A 184 -11.01 4.21 -5.09
N TRP A 185 -11.87 5.22 -4.94
CA TRP A 185 -11.49 6.64 -4.98
C TRP A 185 -10.42 6.98 -3.92
N TYR A 186 -10.50 6.37 -2.74
CA TYR A 186 -9.54 6.59 -1.67
C TYR A 186 -8.16 6.05 -2.07
N TYR A 187 -8.09 4.82 -2.58
CA TYR A 187 -6.83 4.20 -2.99
C TYR A 187 -6.23 4.85 -4.24
N LYS A 188 -7.06 5.27 -5.20
CA LYS A 188 -6.64 6.06 -6.36
C LYS A 188 -5.97 7.38 -5.93
N SER A 189 -6.43 7.98 -4.84
CA SER A 189 -5.84 9.22 -4.30
C SER A 189 -4.39 9.03 -3.80
N HIS A 190 -4.01 7.79 -3.45
CA HIS A 190 -2.65 7.41 -3.04
C HIS A 190 -1.78 6.93 -4.21
N PHE A 191 -2.31 6.92 -5.44
CA PHE A 191 -1.53 6.54 -6.61
C PHE A 191 -0.44 7.56 -6.90
N HIS A 192 0.82 7.10 -6.96
CA HIS A 192 1.98 7.95 -7.18
C HIS A 192 2.38 7.96 -8.66
N ILE A 193 1.90 8.97 -9.40
CA ILE A 193 2.20 9.11 -10.83
C ILE A 193 3.72 9.27 -11.10
N ASP A 194 4.43 10.00 -10.25
CA ASP A 194 5.87 10.23 -10.42
C ASP A 194 6.68 8.94 -10.31
N SER A 195 6.30 8.04 -9.38
CA SER A 195 6.96 6.74 -9.26
C SER A 195 6.58 5.80 -10.39
N LEU A 196 5.37 5.93 -10.97
CA LEU A 196 5.03 5.22 -12.19
C LEU A 196 5.90 5.66 -13.36
N LEU A 197 6.11 6.98 -13.53
CA LEU A 197 7.01 7.51 -14.56
C LEU A 197 8.44 7.00 -14.38
N PHE A 198 8.91 6.89 -13.13
CA PHE A 198 10.18 6.23 -12.81
C PHE A 198 10.19 4.76 -13.25
N LEU A 199 9.16 3.96 -12.89
CA LEU A 199 9.07 2.56 -13.29
C LEU A 199 9.08 2.41 -14.81
N LEU A 200 8.31 3.23 -15.53
CA LEU A 200 8.29 3.26 -16.99
C LEU A 200 9.68 3.55 -17.56
N GLY A 201 10.37 4.56 -17.05
CA GLY A 201 11.73 4.89 -17.46
C GLY A 201 12.71 3.74 -17.24
N GLN A 202 12.58 3.01 -16.13
CA GLN A 202 13.41 1.83 -15.86
C GLN A 202 13.06 0.66 -16.77
N LEU A 203 11.78 0.42 -17.06
CA LEU A 203 11.35 -0.60 -18.02
C LEU A 203 11.91 -0.32 -19.42
N PHE A 204 11.85 0.93 -19.89
CA PHE A 204 12.45 1.31 -21.17
C PHE A 204 13.96 1.03 -21.21
N LYS A 205 14.68 1.27 -20.11
CA LYS A 205 16.12 0.99 -20.01
C LYS A 205 16.44 -0.50 -19.88
N ARG A 206 15.54 -1.29 -19.29
CA ARG A 206 15.72 -2.72 -19.03
C ARG A 206 15.22 -3.63 -20.16
N ARG A 207 14.46 -3.11 -21.13
CA ARG A 207 14.08 -3.89 -22.32
C ARG A 207 15.34 -4.46 -22.97
N PRO A 208 15.37 -5.74 -23.35
CA PRO A 208 16.41 -6.24 -24.22
C PRO A 208 16.26 -5.51 -25.56
N VAL A 209 17.26 -4.73 -25.92
CA VAL A 209 17.36 -4.14 -27.26
C VAL A 209 17.60 -5.29 -28.23
N GLY A 210 16.54 -5.77 -28.87
CA GLY A 210 16.61 -6.89 -29.81
C GLY A 210 15.49 -6.80 -30.86
N PRO A 211 15.75 -7.23 -32.10
CA PRO A 211 14.87 -7.03 -33.27
C PRO A 211 13.48 -7.69 -33.14
N PHE A 212 13.26 -8.53 -32.12
CA PHE A 212 11.99 -9.18 -31.85
C PHE A 212 10.97 -8.26 -31.15
N ALA A 213 11.43 -7.27 -30.38
CA ALA A 213 10.56 -6.35 -29.63
C ALA A 213 10.03 -5.20 -30.50
N GLU A 214 10.73 -4.86 -31.59
CA GLU A 214 10.35 -3.77 -32.50
C GLU A 214 9.19 -4.18 -33.42
N GLN A 215 9.09 -5.46 -33.80
CA GLN A 215 8.10 -5.93 -34.78
C GLN A 215 6.67 -6.01 -34.22
N ASN A 216 6.51 -6.19 -32.91
CA ASN A 216 5.19 -6.35 -32.27
C ASN A 216 4.55 -5.02 -31.81
N LEU A 217 5.32 -3.93 -31.76
CA LEU A 217 4.80 -2.64 -31.27
C LEU A 217 4.03 -1.85 -32.33
N GLU A 218 4.33 -2.04 -33.62
CA GLU A 218 3.64 -1.33 -34.71
C GLU A 218 2.32 -1.97 -35.12
N GLN A 219 2.06 -3.22 -34.73
CA GLN A 219 0.92 -3.98 -35.27
C GLN A 219 -0.33 -4.06 -34.36
N GLU A 220 -0.22 -3.81 -33.04
CA GLU A 220 -1.30 -4.21 -32.12
C GLU A 220 -2.01 -3.11 -31.30
N TRP A 221 -1.61 -1.83 -31.28
CA TRP A 221 -2.20 -0.88 -30.29
C TRP A 221 -2.82 0.42 -30.85
N PRO A 222 -4.15 0.46 -31.09
CA PRO A 222 -4.88 1.71 -31.17
C PRO A 222 -5.12 2.26 -29.75
N MET A 223 -4.56 3.43 -29.47
CA MET A 223 -4.74 4.22 -28.24
C MET A 223 -6.21 4.62 -28.05
N THR A 224 -6.97 3.88 -27.25
CA THR A 224 -8.28 4.36 -26.76
C THR A 224 -8.47 3.97 -25.30
N SER A 225 -8.50 5.00 -24.44
CA SER A 225 -8.83 4.99 -23.00
C SER A 225 -7.64 4.87 -22.02
N ASP A 226 -7.45 5.91 -21.20
CA ASP A 226 -6.37 6.05 -20.22
C ASP A 226 -6.35 4.95 -19.15
N LEU A 227 -7.42 4.15 -19.02
CA LEU A 227 -7.50 3.01 -18.10
C LEU A 227 -6.86 1.73 -18.65
N ASP A 228 -6.84 1.57 -19.97
CA ASP A 228 -6.24 0.41 -20.63
C ASP A 228 -4.71 0.45 -20.57
N PHE A 229 -4.10 1.64 -20.49
CA PHE A 229 -2.67 1.78 -20.26
C PHE A 229 -2.23 1.22 -18.89
N PHE A 230 -3.03 1.45 -17.84
CA PHE A 230 -2.74 0.90 -16.50
C PHE A 230 -2.95 -0.61 -16.43
N LEU A 231 -3.99 -1.13 -17.10
CA LEU A 231 -4.20 -2.58 -17.22
C LEU A 231 -3.08 -3.25 -18.02
N VAL A 232 -2.61 -2.63 -19.10
CA VAL A 232 -1.49 -3.15 -19.91
C VAL A 232 -0.17 -3.13 -19.14
N ILE A 233 0.09 -2.12 -18.30
CA ILE A 233 1.26 -2.16 -17.39
C ILE A 233 1.10 -3.32 -16.39
N ALA A 234 -0.06 -3.45 -15.76
CA ALA A 234 -0.32 -4.54 -14.81
C ALA A 234 -0.25 -5.95 -15.46
N GLU A 235 -0.76 -6.12 -16.69
CA GLU A 235 -0.70 -7.38 -17.45
C GLU A 235 0.69 -7.67 -18.00
N SER A 236 1.45 -6.66 -18.42
CA SER A 236 2.85 -6.83 -18.82
C SER A 236 3.72 -7.32 -17.66
N PHE A 237 3.39 -6.97 -16.41
CA PHE A 237 4.07 -7.50 -15.22
C PHE A 237 3.61 -8.91 -14.82
N ARG A 238 2.34 -9.26 -15.11
CA ARG A 238 1.79 -10.61 -14.84
C ARG A 238 2.49 -11.71 -15.68
N VAL A 239 3.04 -11.35 -16.84
CA VAL A 239 3.75 -12.27 -17.74
C VAL A 239 5.21 -12.52 -17.30
N SER A 240 5.81 -11.68 -16.45
CA SER A 240 7.22 -11.84 -16.02
C SER A 240 7.42 -12.52 -14.65
N TYR A 241 6.38 -12.77 -13.88
CA TYR A 241 6.46 -13.57 -12.64
C TYR A 241 5.38 -14.66 -12.61
N SER A 242 5.51 -15.64 -13.50
CA SER A 242 4.82 -16.93 -13.36
C SER A 242 5.71 -17.90 -12.58
N TYR A 243 5.50 -18.02 -11.27
CA TYR A 243 5.78 -19.28 -10.57
C TYR A 243 4.50 -20.13 -10.55
N PRO A 244 4.61 -21.46 -10.73
CA PRO A 244 3.46 -22.31 -10.91
C PRO A 244 2.65 -22.37 -9.62
N LEU A 245 1.36 -22.07 -9.73
CA LEU A 245 0.35 -22.48 -8.74
C LEU A 245 0.36 -24.01 -8.69
N SER A 246 1.12 -24.59 -7.76
CA SER A 246 0.91 -25.96 -7.33
C SER A 246 -0.38 -26.02 -6.52
N ALA A 247 -1.42 -26.55 -7.18
CA ALA A 247 -2.57 -27.27 -6.64
C ALA A 247 -3.30 -26.67 -5.41
N SER A 248 -4.50 -26.12 -5.66
CA SER A 248 -5.58 -26.15 -4.67
C SER A 248 -6.76 -26.95 -5.27
N PRO A 249 -7.38 -27.87 -4.51
CA PRO A 249 -8.35 -28.83 -5.01
C PRO A 249 -9.72 -28.16 -5.19
N ALA A 250 -9.97 -27.58 -6.35
CA ALA A 250 -11.29 -27.09 -6.74
C ALA A 250 -11.80 -27.72 -8.05
N ASP A 251 -11.06 -28.67 -8.63
CA ASP A 251 -11.47 -29.38 -9.84
C ASP A 251 -12.25 -30.68 -9.58
N SER A 252 -12.54 -31.03 -8.32
CA SER A 252 -13.30 -32.26 -8.01
C SER A 252 -14.81 -32.08 -7.88
N ILE A 253 -15.38 -30.93 -8.28
CA ILE A 253 -16.84 -30.67 -8.16
C ILE A 253 -17.53 -30.56 -9.53
N LEU A 254 -16.78 -30.52 -10.64
CA LEU A 254 -17.35 -30.47 -11.99
C LEU A 254 -17.42 -31.83 -12.71
N ASP A 255 -16.81 -32.89 -12.16
CA ASP A 255 -16.90 -34.25 -12.72
C ASP A 255 -18.13 -35.05 -12.22
N ASP A 256 -18.79 -34.63 -11.13
CA ASP A 256 -20.01 -35.29 -10.60
C ASP A 256 -21.31 -34.83 -11.26
N LEU A 257 -21.27 -33.88 -12.20
CA LEU A 257 -22.44 -33.39 -12.94
C LEU A 257 -22.50 -33.85 -14.41
N ARG A 258 -21.60 -34.75 -14.84
CA ARG A 258 -21.54 -35.24 -16.23
C ARG A 258 -21.87 -36.72 -16.42
N THR A 259 -22.30 -37.41 -15.37
CA THR A 259 -22.64 -38.86 -15.41
C THR A 259 -24.13 -39.16 -15.18
N ASN A 260 -25.02 -38.18 -15.28
CA ASN A 260 -26.48 -38.40 -15.20
C ASN A 260 -27.27 -37.61 -16.28
N SER A 261 -26.94 -37.83 -17.56
CA SER A 261 -27.85 -37.59 -18.68
C SER A 261 -27.58 -38.57 -19.83
#